data_AF-A0A7L7KV07-F1
#
_entry.id   AF-A0A7L7KV07-F1
#
_cell.length_a   1.000
_cell.length_b   1.000
_cell.length_c   1.000
_cell.angle_alpha   90.00
_cell.angle_beta   90.00
_cell.angle_gamma   90.00
#
_symmetry.space_group_name_H-M   'P 1'
#
loop_
_entity.id
_entity.type
_entity.pdbx_description
1 polymer ?
#
loop_
_entity_poly.entity_id
_entity_poly.type
_entity_poly.pdbx_seq_one_letter_code
_entity_poly.pdbx_strand_id
1 'polypeptide(L)' 'MSIYTADIILFLLLVSILNNPLLNIFQALGWNFLFSEVLIGVILLAIVVVVHKFLFSKFLK' A
#
# COMPACT_ATOMS: atom_id res chain seq x y z
N MET A 1 13.35 2.05 16.95
CA MET A 1 12.52 2.76 15.96
C MET A 1 11.07 2.53 16.36
N SER A 2 10.22 3.56 16.35
CA SER A 2 8.81 3.35 16.72
C SER A 2 8.14 2.42 15.72
N ILE A 3 7.26 1.54 16.20
CA ILE A 3 6.43 0.63 15.38
C ILE A 3 5.79 1.40 14.22
N TYR A 4 5.25 2.58 14.53
CA TYR A 4 4.62 3.47 13.56
C TYR A 4 5.58 4.00 12.49
N THR A 5 6.88 4.17 12.82
CA THR A 5 7.89 4.60 11.84
C THR A 5 8.14 3.50 10.81
N ALA A 6 8.13 2.23 11.21
CA ALA A 6 8.28 1.11 10.29
C ALA A 6 7.10 1.00 9.32
N ASP A 7 5.87 1.24 9.79
CA ASP A 7 4.67 1.25 8.95
C ASP A 7 4.70 2.38 7.91
N ILE A 8 5.15 3.58 8.31
CA ILE A 8 5.29 4.73 7.39
C ILE A 8 6.33 4.43 6.30
N ILE A 9 7.49 3.86 6.68
CA ILE A 9 8.53 3.48 5.71
C ILE A 9 8.02 2.40 4.76
N LEU A 10 7.33 1.39 5.29
CA LEU A 10 6.72 0.33 4.48
C LEU A 10 5.71 0.91 3.48
N PHE A 11 4.85 1.82 3.94
CA PHE A 11 3.87 2.48 3.07
C PHE A 11 4.54 3.27 1.95
N LEU A 12 5.52 4.12 2.28
CA LEU A 12 6.26 4.90 1.28
C LEU A 12 6.98 4.01 0.26
N LEU A 13 7.54 2.88 0.71
CA LEU A 13 8.23 1.93 -0.14
C LEU A 13 7.26 1.22 -1.10
N LEU A 14 6.07 0.83 -0.59
CA LEU A 14 5.00 0.28 -1.40
C LEU A 14 4.49 1.28 -2.44
N VAL A 15 4.25 2.54 -2.05
CA VAL A 15 3.83 3.60 -2.98
C VAL A 15 4.89 3.82 -4.06
N SER A 16 6.16 3.94 -3.69
CA SER A 16 7.25 4.20 -4.64
C SER A 16 7.41 3.11 -5.70
N ILE A 17 7.14 1.84 -5.35
CA ILE A 17 7.35 0.70 -6.25
C ILE A 17 6.07 0.34 -7.00
N LEU A 18 4.93 0.31 -6.31
CA LEU A 18 3.69 -0.25 -6.84
C LEU A 18 2.75 0.78 -7.45
N ASN A 19 2.87 2.08 -7.11
CA ASN A 19 1.91 3.07 -7.60
C ASN A 19 1.88 3.16 -9.13
N ASN A 20 3.03 3.38 -9.77
CA ASN A 20 3.13 3.50 -11.23
C ASN A 20 2.71 2.21 -11.99
N PRO A 21 3.21 1.02 -11.61
CA PRO A 21 2.79 -0.22 -12.25
C PRO A 21 1.29 -0.49 -12.12
N LEU A 22 0.72 -0.27 -10.94
CA LEU A 22 -0.72 -0.46 -10.71
C LEU A 22 -1.52 0.55 -11.53
N LEU A 23 -1.11 1.82 -11.53
CA LEU A 23 -1.76 2.86 -12.31
C LEU A 23 -1.76 2.52 -13.81
N ASN A 24 -0.65 2.02 -14.35
CA ASN A 24 -0.57 1.60 -15.75
C ASN A 24 -1.51 0.43 -16.05
N ILE A 25 -1.69 -0.51 -15.13
CA ILE A 25 -2.64 -1.63 -15.27
C ILE A 25 -4.08 -1.10 -15.27
N PHE A 26 -4.44 -0.23 -14.33
CA PHE A 26 -5.79 0.33 -14.26
C PHE A 26 -6.11 1.25 -15.46
N GLN A 27 -5.13 2.02 -15.94
CA GLN A 27 -5.28 2.80 -17.16
C GLN A 27 -5.40 1.93 -18.41
N ALA A 28 -4.69 0.79 -18.48
CA ALA A 28 -4.86 -0.18 -19.57
C ALA A 28 -6.26 -0.82 -19.57
N LEU A 29 -6.92 -0.90 -18.41
CA LEU A 29 -8.32 -1.31 -18.26
C LEU A 29 -9.32 -0.19 -18.61
N GLY A 30 -8.84 1.00 -19.00
CA GLY A 30 -9.67 2.14 -19.40
C GLY A 30 -10.26 2.92 -18.22
N TRP A 31 -9.74 2.73 -17.00
CA TRP A 31 -10.25 3.41 -15.82
C TRP A 31 -9.73 4.85 -15.74
N ASN A 32 -10.53 5.75 -15.19
CA ASN A 32 -10.15 7.15 -15.02
C ASN A 32 -8.95 7.27 -14.06
N PHE A 33 -8.02 8.19 -14.35
CA PHE A 33 -6.81 8.45 -13.57
C PHE A 33 -7.12 8.65 -12.08
N LEU A 34 -8.04 9.58 -11.77
CA LEU A 34 -8.43 9.91 -10.40
C LEU A 34 -9.02 8.72 -9.65
N PHE A 35 -9.87 7.94 -10.33
CA PHE A 35 -10.50 6.77 -9.72
C PHE A 35 -9.47 5.68 -9.43
N SER A 36 -8.57 5.43 -10.38
CA SER A 36 -7.48 4.46 -10.25
C SER A 36 -6.54 4.83 -9.11
N GLU A 37 -6.15 6.10 -9.00
CA GLU A 37 -5.23 6.57 -7.97
C GLU A 37 -5.82 6.46 -6.55
N VAL A 38 -7.08 6.86 -6.37
CA VAL A 38 -7.77 6.69 -5.08
C VAL A 38 -7.86 5.20 -4.70
N LEU A 39 -8.16 4.35 -5.67
CA LEU A 39 -8.32 2.91 -5.44
C LEU A 39 -6.98 2.23 -5.12
N ILE A 40 -5.90 2.62 -5.79
CA ILE A 40 -4.53 2.20 -5.46
C ILE A 40 -4.18 2.63 -4.03
N GLY A 41 -4.46 3.88 -3.66
CA GLY A 41 -4.22 4.38 -2.31
C GLY A 41 -4.90 3.52 -1.24
N VAL A 42 -6.17 3.17 -1.44
CA VAL A 42 -6.94 2.30 -0.53
C VAL A 42 -6.34 0.89 -0.45
N ILE A 43 -5.95 0.30 -1.59
CA ILE A 43 -5.33 -1.02 -1.64
C ILE A 43 -4.00 -1.02 -0.86
N LEU A 44 -3.15 -0.02 -1.08
CA LEU A 44 -1.85 0.08 -0.41
C LEU A 44 -2.02 0.23 1.11
N LEU A 45 -3.02 1.01 1.54
CA LEU A 45 -3.36 1.18 2.95
C LEU A 45 -3.83 -0.14 3.57
N ALA A 46 -4.67 -0.91 2.86
CA ALA A 46 -5.10 -2.24 3.31
C ALA A 46 -3.92 -3.22 3.43
N ILE A 47 -2.97 -3.20 2.49
CA ILE A 47 -1.76 -4.02 2.55
C ILE A 47 -0.94 -3.68 3.80
N VAL A 48 -0.74 -2.39 4.10
CA VAL A 48 0.00 -1.98 5.30
C VAL A 48 -0.70 -2.47 6.57
N VAL A 49 -2.02 -2.35 6.66
CA VAL A 49 -2.79 -2.85 7.81
C VAL A 49 -2.65 -4.37 7.96
N VAL A 50 -2.70 -5.11 6.86
CA VAL A 50 -2.53 -6.58 6.87
C VAL A 50 -1.11 -6.94 7.30
N VAL A 51 -0.09 -6.30 6.73
CA VAL A 51 1.33 -6.55 7.07
C VAL A 51 1.58 -6.20 8.53
N HIS A 52 1.08 -5.06 9.01
CA HIS A 52 1.14 -4.66 10.40
C HIS A 52 0.51 -5.74 11.29
N LYS A 53 -0.74 -6.13 11.03
CA LYS A 53 -1.42 -7.18 11.81
C LYS A 53 -0.66 -8.50 11.79
N PHE A 54 -0.07 -8.88 10.65
CA PHE A 54 0.64 -10.15 10.49
C PHE A 54 2.01 -10.15 11.17
N LEU A 55 2.77 -9.06 11.06
CA LEU A 55 4.05 -8.90 11.75
C LEU A 55 3.84 -8.73 13.26
N PHE A 56 2.93 -7.87 13.70
CA PHE A 56 2.66 -7.66 15.12
C PHE A 56 2.04 -8.88 15.79
N SER A 57 1.11 -9.59 15.15
CA SER A 57 0.52 -10.81 15.74
C SER A 57 1.52 -11.97 15.85
N LYS A 58 2.64 -11.95 15.12
CA LYS A 58 3.65 -13.01 15.16
C LYS A 58 4.84 -12.66 16.07
N PHE A 59 5.13 -11.38 16.29
CA PHE A 59 6.23 -10.91 17.14
C PHE A 59 5.80 -10.58 18.60
N LEU A 60 4.50 -10.38 18.86
CA LEU A 60 3.94 -10.17 20.22
C LEU A 60 3.12 -11.39 20.70
N LYS A 61 3.69 -12.59 20.59
CA LYS A 61 3.15 -13.78 21.28
C LYS A 61 4.23 -14.42 22.13
#